data_AF-A0A953ZGI0-F1
#
_entry.id   AF-A0A953ZGI0-F1
#
_cell.length_a   1.000
_cell.length_b   1.000
_cell.length_c   1.000
_cell.angle_alpha   90.00
_cell.angle_beta   90.00
_cell.angle_gamma   90.00
#
_symmetry.space_group_name_H-M   'P 1'
#
loop_
_entity.id
_entity.type
_entity.pdbx_description
1 polymer ?
#
loop_
_entity_poly.entity_id
_entity_poly.type
_entity_poly.pdbx_seq_one_letter_code
_entity_poly.pdbx_strand_id
1 'polypeptide(L)'
;MKRFVLFLAIGILALGVVSGCDDVNSDSFGGVLGQVGQPAVGGCQVEVYDALSFEALDSTTGFITSGTTQANGRFAIRLPEAFLGRPLLVIARPGATALYRNFGAAGSPDIAWDASHAPWVAVVTEWTGGESNVTVNPITTLAFHSLMRLPAAEFGDGKLRFDRETVDATQAAVAASFGVAVNPIEG
;
A
#
# COMPACT_ATOMS: atom_id res chain seq x y z
N MET A 1 9.25 -59.12 5.46
CA MET A 1 7.94 -58.47 5.17
C MET A 1 7.58 -57.32 6.12
N LYS A 2 7.78 -57.42 7.44
CA LYS A 2 7.40 -56.34 8.40
C LYS A 2 8.07 -54.97 8.18
N ARG A 3 9.33 -54.93 7.73
CA ARG A 3 10.07 -53.67 7.50
C ARG A 3 9.57 -52.89 6.27
N PHE A 4 9.12 -53.59 5.23
CA PHE A 4 8.66 -52.96 3.99
C PHE A 4 7.34 -52.20 4.19
N VAL A 5 6.45 -52.74 5.03
CA VAL A 5 5.19 -52.10 5.42
C VAL A 5 5.44 -50.84 6.24
N LEU A 6 6.46 -50.83 7.09
CA LEU A 6 6.84 -49.65 7.87
C LEU A 6 7.37 -48.52 6.97
N PHE A 7 8.22 -48.84 5.99
CA PHE A 7 8.71 -47.85 5.03
C PHE A 7 7.58 -47.28 4.16
N LEU A 8 6.62 -48.11 3.75
CA LEU A 8 5.45 -47.66 2.99
C LEU A 8 4.57 -46.72 3.83
N ALA A 9 4.34 -47.06 5.11
CA ALA A 9 3.53 -46.25 6.02
C ALA A 9 4.18 -44.89 6.31
N ILE A 10 5.50 -44.85 6.51
CA ILE A 10 6.25 -43.59 6.72
C ILE A 10 6.24 -42.75 5.43
N GLY A 11 6.39 -43.38 4.25
CA GLY A 11 6.34 -42.70 2.97
C GLY A 11 4.99 -42.02 2.71
N ILE A 12 3.89 -42.71 3.00
CA ILE A 12 2.53 -42.17 2.85
C ILE A 12 2.27 -41.04 3.85
N LEU A 13 2.73 -41.17 5.10
CA LEU A 13 2.63 -40.10 6.09
C LEU A 13 3.45 -38.87 5.70
N ALA A 14 4.67 -39.06 5.19
CA ALA A 14 5.52 -37.97 4.73
C ALA A 14 4.90 -37.24 3.51
N LEU A 15 4.35 -37.98 2.55
CA LEU A 15 3.62 -37.39 1.42
C LEU A 15 2.35 -36.65 1.86
N GLY A 16 1.62 -37.16 2.87
CA GLY A 16 0.45 -36.48 3.43
C GLY A 16 0.80 -35.21 4.22
N VAL A 17 1.95 -35.17 4.89
CA VAL A 17 2.45 -33.96 5.58
C VAL A 17 2.94 -32.91 4.59
N VAL A 18 3.57 -33.33 3.48
CA VAL A 18 3.98 -32.39 2.41
C VAL A 18 2.77 -31.88 1.63
N SER A 19 1.78 -32.72 1.33
CA SER A 19 0.53 -32.27 0.67
C SER A 19 -0.37 -31.43 1.58
N GLY A 20 -0.27 -31.59 2.90
CA GLY A 20 -0.96 -30.74 3.88
C GLY A 20 -0.28 -29.40 4.12
N CYS A 21 0.91 -29.17 3.55
CA CYS A 21 1.63 -27.90 3.63
C CYS A 21 1.28 -26.95 2.47
N ASP A 22 0.70 -27.46 1.38
CA ASP A 22 0.21 -26.67 0.23
C ASP A 22 -1.19 -26.07 0.46
N ASP A 23 -1.86 -26.43 1.57
CA ASP A 23 -3.23 -25.99 1.90
C ASP A 23 -3.32 -25.29 3.26
N VAL A 24 -2.28 -24.54 3.63
CA VAL A 24 -2.49 -23.32 4.40
C VAL A 24 -2.76 -22.20 3.40
N ASN A 25 -3.87 -22.33 2.66
CA ASN A 25 -4.63 -21.16 2.23
C ASN A 25 -5.09 -20.48 3.52
N SER A 26 -4.17 -19.72 4.13
CA SER A 26 -4.62 -18.71 5.05
C SER A 26 -5.55 -17.83 4.24
N ASP A 27 -6.78 -17.69 4.70
CA ASP A 27 -7.67 -16.56 4.40
C ASP A 27 -7.03 -15.21 4.82
N SER A 28 -5.70 -15.13 4.90
CA SER A 28 -4.93 -13.92 5.12
C SER A 28 -5.17 -13.00 3.93
N PHE A 29 -5.54 -11.77 4.25
CA PHE A 29 -5.69 -10.72 3.27
C PHE A 29 -4.35 -10.48 2.56
N GLY A 30 -4.31 -10.76 1.26
CA GLY A 30 -3.20 -10.41 0.37
C GLY A 30 -3.51 -9.10 -0.35
N GLY A 31 -2.86 -8.01 0.05
CA GLY A 31 -3.06 -6.72 -0.59
C GLY A 31 -2.66 -5.53 0.28
N VAL A 32 -3.29 -4.39 0.01
CA VAL A 32 -3.01 -3.13 0.71
C VAL A 32 -4.14 -2.80 1.68
N LEU A 33 -3.79 -2.66 2.96
CA LEU A 33 -4.64 -2.06 3.98
C LEU A 33 -4.13 -0.65 4.24
N GLY A 34 -5.04 0.29 4.44
CA GLY A 34 -4.56 1.63 4.73
C GLY A 34 -5.61 2.60 5.23
N GLN A 35 -5.13 3.83 5.42
CA GLN A 35 -5.93 4.97 5.81
C GLN A 35 -5.59 6.16 4.92
N VAL A 36 -6.63 6.89 4.52
CA VAL A 36 -6.50 8.17 3.80
C VAL A 36 -6.68 9.31 4.78
N GLY A 37 -5.68 10.20 4.84
CA GLY A 37 -5.71 11.46 5.59
C GLY A 37 -5.33 11.38 7.07
N GLN A 38 -4.98 12.56 7.59
CA GLN A 38 -4.84 12.89 9.01
C GLN A 38 -5.35 14.34 9.20
N PRO A 39 -6.65 14.55 9.49
CA PRO A 39 -7.67 13.58 9.91
C PRO A 39 -8.13 12.63 8.79
N ALA A 40 -8.73 11.50 9.18
CA ALA A 40 -9.18 10.46 8.25
C ALA A 40 -10.30 10.96 7.32
N VAL A 41 -10.23 10.57 6.04
CA VAL A 41 -11.17 10.99 4.99
C VAL A 41 -11.91 9.80 4.40
N GLY A 42 -13.22 9.74 4.62
CA GLY A 42 -14.12 8.74 4.04
C GLY A 42 -14.64 9.13 2.66
N GLY A 43 -15.00 8.13 1.85
CA GLY A 43 -15.54 8.35 0.49
C GLY A 43 -14.49 8.71 -0.58
N CYS A 44 -13.21 8.43 -0.32
CA CYS A 44 -12.15 8.56 -1.31
C CYS A 44 -12.10 7.33 -2.20
N GLN A 45 -11.96 7.53 -3.51
CA GLN A 45 -11.59 6.47 -4.44
C GLN A 45 -10.09 6.20 -4.28
N VAL A 46 -9.71 4.96 -3.99
CA VAL A 46 -8.32 4.55 -3.82
C VAL A 46 -7.95 3.61 -4.95
N GLU A 47 -6.89 3.93 -5.67
CA GLU A 47 -6.40 3.20 -6.83
C GLU A 47 -4.98 2.71 -6.54
N VAL A 48 -4.66 1.50 -6.98
CA VAL A 48 -3.31 0.94 -6.87
C VAL A 48 -2.73 0.78 -8.27
N TYR A 49 -1.51 1.26 -8.45
CA TYR A 49 -0.78 1.23 -9.71
C TYR A 49 0.57 0.52 -9.54
N ASP A 50 1.04 -0.14 -10.59
CA ASP A 50 2.41 -0.60 -10.73
C ASP A 50 3.31 0.62 -10.93
N ALA A 51 4.20 0.90 -9.97
CA ALA A 51 5.02 2.11 -10.00
C ALA A 51 6.02 2.12 -11.18
N LEU A 52 6.40 0.94 -11.70
CA LEU A 52 7.31 0.81 -12.84
C LEU A 52 6.64 1.11 -14.19
N SER A 53 5.31 0.97 -14.24
CA SER A 53 4.51 1.22 -15.45
C SER A 53 3.73 2.54 -15.36
N PHE A 54 3.79 3.23 -14.23
CA PHE A 54 3.06 4.47 -13.98
C PHE A 54 3.65 5.63 -14.77
N GLU A 55 2.77 6.39 -15.42
CA GLU A 55 3.15 7.51 -16.29
C GLU A 55 2.82 8.87 -15.67
N ALA A 56 1.55 9.07 -15.28
CA ALA A 56 1.05 10.34 -14.77
C ALA A 56 -0.21 10.17 -13.91
N LEU A 57 -0.51 11.17 -13.07
CA LEU A 57 -1.63 11.14 -12.13
C LEU A 57 -3.02 11.20 -12.79
N ASP A 58 -3.09 11.64 -14.05
CA ASP A 58 -4.29 11.67 -14.89
C ASP A 58 -4.36 10.48 -15.86
N SER A 59 -3.39 9.56 -15.80
CA SER A 59 -3.32 8.38 -16.64
C SER A 59 -3.85 7.12 -15.92
N THR A 60 -4.28 6.14 -16.70
CA THR A 60 -4.61 4.78 -16.25
C THR A 60 -3.49 3.78 -16.54
N THR A 61 -2.38 4.21 -17.16
CA THR A 61 -1.21 3.36 -17.41
C THR A 61 -0.65 2.82 -16.10
N GLY A 62 -0.50 1.50 -16.01
CA GLY A 62 -0.04 0.81 -14.81
C GLY A 62 -1.12 0.56 -13.75
N PHE A 63 -2.40 0.86 -14.02
CA PHE A 63 -3.49 0.56 -13.10
C PHE A 63 -3.60 -0.94 -12.80
N ILE A 64 -3.76 -1.29 -11.52
CA ILE A 64 -3.92 -2.67 -11.06
C ILE A 64 -5.36 -2.91 -10.61
N THR A 65 -5.83 -2.13 -9.63
CA THR A 65 -7.11 -2.34 -8.96
C THR A 65 -7.50 -1.10 -8.16
N SER A 66 -8.70 -1.09 -7.60
CA SER A 66 -9.19 0.02 -6.80
C SER A 66 -10.17 -0.40 -5.71
N GLY A 67 -10.49 0.55 -4.82
CA GLY A 67 -11.47 0.43 -3.76
C GLY A 67 -11.90 1.81 -3.27
N THR A 68 -12.67 1.85 -2.19
CA THR A 68 -13.18 3.10 -1.62
C THR A 68 -12.96 3.12 -0.11
N THR A 69 -12.63 4.29 0.45
CA THR A 69 -12.52 4.42 1.90
C THR A 69 -13.89 4.36 2.59
N GLN A 70 -13.93 3.65 3.71
CA GLN A 70 -15.05 3.67 4.65
C GLN A 70 -15.15 5.03 5.34
N ALA A 71 -16.23 5.26 6.12
CA ALA A 71 -16.44 6.52 6.84
C ALA A 71 -15.31 6.91 7.81
N ASN A 72 -14.51 5.94 8.27
CA ASN A 72 -13.34 6.17 9.13
C ASN A 72 -12.04 6.39 8.32
N GLY A 73 -12.12 6.58 7.00
CA GLY A 73 -11.00 6.75 6.09
C GLY A 73 -10.16 5.51 5.82
N ARG A 74 -10.54 4.33 6.35
CA ARG A 74 -9.83 3.08 6.11
C ARG A 74 -10.27 2.42 4.80
N PHE A 75 -9.36 1.67 4.18
CA PHE A 75 -9.62 0.87 3.00
C PHE A 75 -8.87 -0.47 3.05
N ALA A 76 -9.36 -1.42 2.27
CA ALA A 76 -8.75 -2.72 2.06
C ALA A 76 -8.90 -3.11 0.58
N ILE A 77 -7.79 -3.27 -0.12
CA ILE A 77 -7.76 -3.60 -1.55
C ILE A 77 -6.90 -4.84 -1.76
N ARG A 78 -7.52 -5.93 -2.25
CA ARG A 78 -6.80 -7.15 -2.60
C ARG A 78 -5.96 -6.95 -3.86
N LEU A 79 -4.76 -7.53 -3.88
CA LEU A 79 -3.85 -7.45 -5.01
C LEU A 79 -3.68 -8.80 -5.71
N PRO A 80 -3.58 -8.83 -7.05
CA PRO A 80 -3.25 -10.04 -7.79
C PRO A 80 -1.77 -10.42 -7.60
N GLU A 81 -1.48 -11.70 -7.41
CA GLU A 81 -0.11 -12.22 -7.24
C GLU A 81 0.85 -11.91 -8.41
N ALA A 82 0.32 -11.56 -9.59
CA ALA A 82 1.13 -11.11 -10.72
C ALA A 82 2.01 -9.87 -10.43
N PHE A 83 1.70 -9.14 -9.34
CA PHE A 83 2.42 -7.94 -8.91
C PHE A 83 3.32 -8.16 -7.67
N LEU A 84 3.56 -9.42 -7.27
CA LEU A 84 4.51 -9.73 -6.20
C LEU A 84 5.91 -9.14 -6.47
N GLY A 85 6.52 -8.60 -5.42
CA GLY A 85 7.86 -8.01 -5.45
C GLY A 85 7.95 -6.67 -6.18
N ARG A 86 6.81 -6.08 -6.59
CA ARG A 86 6.80 -4.80 -7.30
C ARG A 86 6.57 -3.61 -6.35
N PRO A 87 7.20 -2.46 -6.62
CA PRO A 87 6.79 -1.21 -5.98
C PRO A 87 5.43 -0.78 -6.53
N LEU A 88 4.58 -0.27 -5.64
CA LEU A 88 3.22 0.16 -5.93
C LEU A 88 3.03 1.63 -5.59
N LEU A 89 2.18 2.31 -6.36
CA LEU A 89 1.64 3.60 -6.00
C LEU A 89 0.20 3.44 -5.54
N VAL A 90 -0.12 3.96 -4.36
CA VAL A 90 -1.47 4.00 -3.81
C VAL A 90 -1.95 5.44 -3.90
N ILE A 91 -2.95 5.67 -4.75
CA ILE A 91 -3.46 6.99 -5.09
C ILE A 91 -4.88 7.12 -4.53
N ALA A 92 -5.10 8.09 -3.65
CA ALA A 92 -6.42 8.41 -3.11
C ALA A 92 -6.96 9.71 -3.71
N ARG A 93 -8.14 9.65 -4.32
CA ARG A 93 -8.87 10.78 -4.88
C ARG A 93 -10.12 11.05 -4.06
N PRO A 94 -10.19 12.15 -3.31
CA PRO A 94 -11.42 12.55 -2.63
C PRO A 94 -12.55 12.71 -3.65
N GLY A 95 -13.63 11.95 -3.47
CA GLY A 95 -14.83 12.08 -4.28
C GLY A 95 -15.60 13.36 -3.95
N ALA A 96 -16.59 13.71 -4.78
CA ALA A 96 -17.46 14.88 -4.56
C ALA A 96 -18.24 14.84 -3.23
N THR A 97 -18.33 13.66 -2.61
CA THR A 97 -19.00 13.43 -1.32
C THR A 97 -18.02 13.01 -0.23
N ALA A 98 -16.71 13.24 -0.39
CA ALA A 98 -15.73 12.88 0.60
C ALA A 98 -15.91 13.72 1.88
N LEU A 99 -15.73 13.07 3.04
CA LEU A 99 -15.95 13.67 4.35
C LEU A 99 -14.74 13.43 5.25
N TYR A 100 -14.33 14.44 6.00
CA TYR A 100 -13.37 14.29 7.09
C TYR A 100 -14.00 14.65 8.43
N ARG A 101 -13.59 13.97 9.49
CA ARG A 101 -14.04 14.27 10.84
C ARG A 101 -13.21 15.38 11.47
N ASN A 102 -13.85 16.47 11.86
CA ASN A 102 -13.17 17.57 12.54
C ASN A 102 -13.13 17.36 14.05
N PHE A 103 -12.05 16.74 14.53
CA PHE A 103 -11.83 16.51 15.97
C PHE A 103 -11.59 17.80 16.79
N GLY A 104 -11.34 18.95 16.13
CA GLY A 104 -11.17 20.24 16.79
C GLY A 104 -12.47 20.99 17.08
N ALA A 105 -13.61 20.51 16.56
CA ALA A 105 -14.92 21.13 16.77
C ALA A 105 -15.79 20.34 17.76
N ALA A 106 -16.66 21.05 18.49
CA ALA A 106 -17.58 20.45 19.45
C ALA A 106 -18.49 19.42 18.76
N GLY A 107 -18.56 18.20 19.32
CA GLY A 107 -19.33 17.09 18.74
C GLY A 107 -18.66 16.39 17.56
N SER A 108 -17.45 16.80 17.17
CA SER A 108 -16.66 16.19 16.09
C SER A 108 -17.45 15.96 14.78
N PRO A 109 -18.04 17.02 14.20
CA PRO A 109 -18.86 16.90 13.01
C PRO A 109 -18.04 16.40 11.81
N ASP A 110 -18.73 15.74 10.89
CA ASP A 110 -18.20 15.44 9.57
C ASP A 110 -18.31 16.67 8.68
N ILE A 111 -17.21 17.02 8.01
CA ILE A 111 -17.10 18.19 7.14
C ILE A 111 -16.84 17.71 5.72
N ALA A 112 -17.54 18.32 4.76
CA ALA A 112 -17.29 18.11 3.32
C ALA A 112 -15.84 18.44 2.97
N TRP A 113 -15.19 17.54 2.24
CA TRP A 113 -13.88 17.79 1.69
C TRP A 113 -13.98 18.83 0.57
N ASP A 114 -13.54 20.06 0.82
CA ASP A 114 -13.64 21.21 -0.09
C ASP A 114 -12.31 21.60 -0.74
N ALA A 115 -11.19 20.97 -0.34
CA ALA A 115 -9.89 21.22 -0.93
C ALA A 115 -9.84 20.74 -2.40
N SER A 116 -8.94 21.34 -3.20
CA SER A 116 -8.75 20.95 -4.59
C SER A 116 -8.57 19.43 -4.68
N HIS A 117 -9.27 18.80 -5.65
CA HIS A 117 -9.31 17.34 -5.88
C HIS A 117 -7.96 16.73 -6.28
N ALA A 118 -6.83 17.33 -5.89
CA ALA A 118 -5.51 16.80 -6.13
C ALA A 118 -5.40 15.44 -5.43
N PRO A 119 -4.99 14.39 -6.17
CA PRO A 119 -4.81 13.07 -5.58
C PRO A 119 -3.76 13.11 -4.48
N TRP A 120 -3.99 12.35 -3.42
CA TRP A 120 -2.94 12.00 -2.46
C TRP A 120 -2.29 10.70 -2.87
N VAL A 121 -0.99 10.58 -2.62
CA VAL A 121 -0.18 9.47 -3.10
C VAL A 121 0.66 8.91 -1.96
N ALA A 122 0.80 7.59 -1.93
CA ALA A 122 1.80 6.91 -1.13
C ALA A 122 2.52 5.86 -1.98
N VAL A 123 3.77 5.59 -1.63
CA VAL A 123 4.60 4.57 -2.28
C VAL A 123 4.71 3.37 -1.35
N VAL A 124 4.38 2.19 -1.85
CA VAL A 124 4.69 0.90 -1.22
C VAL A 124 5.90 0.35 -1.95
N THR A 125 7.02 0.21 -1.27
CA THR A 125 8.32 -0.13 -1.90
C THR A 125 8.36 -1.56 -2.42
N GLU A 126 7.63 -2.47 -1.77
CA GLU A 126 7.52 -3.86 -2.18
C GLU A 126 6.25 -4.48 -1.58
N TRP A 127 5.52 -5.25 -2.37
CA TRP A 127 4.45 -6.11 -1.87
C TRP A 127 4.85 -7.59 -1.94
N THR A 128 4.92 -8.23 -0.78
CA THR A 128 5.44 -9.60 -0.61
C THR A 128 4.35 -10.69 -0.62
N GLY A 129 3.11 -10.33 -0.99
CA GLY A 129 1.97 -11.26 -1.06
C GLY A 129 1.09 -11.29 0.17
N GLY A 130 1.60 -10.79 1.29
CA GLY A 130 0.84 -10.61 2.53
C GLY A 130 0.10 -9.26 2.59
N GLU A 131 -0.05 -8.76 3.81
CA GLU A 131 -0.62 -7.45 4.08
C GLU A 131 0.45 -6.35 4.01
N SER A 132 0.20 -5.29 3.23
CA SER A 132 0.98 -4.05 3.28
C SER A 132 0.14 -2.92 3.87
N ASN A 133 0.61 -2.36 4.98
CA ASN A 133 -0.01 -1.22 5.63
C ASN A 133 0.48 0.10 5.01
N VAL A 134 -0.45 0.98 4.64
CA VAL A 134 -0.13 2.27 4.03
C VAL A 134 -0.96 3.41 4.62
N THR A 135 -0.34 4.58 4.78
CA THR A 135 -1.06 5.82 5.05
C THR A 135 -0.91 6.74 3.85
N VAL A 136 -2.03 7.20 3.30
CA VAL A 136 -2.06 8.10 2.13
C VAL A 136 -2.44 9.49 2.63
N ASN A 137 -1.48 10.41 2.67
CA ASN A 137 -1.66 11.73 3.26
C ASN A 137 -0.80 12.81 2.55
N PRO A 138 -0.89 14.08 2.95
CA PRO A 138 -0.08 15.15 2.33
C PRO A 138 1.43 14.93 2.41
N ILE A 139 1.94 14.30 3.49
CA ILE A 139 3.38 14.03 3.67
C ILE A 139 3.86 12.98 2.67
N THR A 140 3.15 11.86 2.55
CA THR A 140 3.50 10.83 1.56
C THR A 140 3.35 11.34 0.13
N THR A 141 2.42 12.26 -0.10
CA THR A 141 2.22 12.93 -1.40
C THR A 141 3.40 13.84 -1.74
N LEU A 142 3.89 14.61 -0.78
CA LEU A 142 5.09 15.43 -0.95
C LEU A 142 6.34 14.58 -1.19
N ALA A 143 6.49 13.46 -0.46
CA ALA A 143 7.56 12.50 -0.71
C ALA A 143 7.50 11.94 -2.14
N PHE A 144 6.32 11.54 -2.61
CA PHE A 144 6.11 11.13 -4.00
C PHE A 144 6.55 12.22 -4.99
N HIS A 145 6.12 13.47 -4.81
CA HIS A 145 6.53 14.56 -5.70
C HIS A 145 8.04 14.82 -5.68
N SER A 146 8.71 14.65 -4.53
CA SER A 146 10.17 14.73 -4.44
C SER A 146 10.84 13.60 -5.23
N LEU A 147 10.33 12.36 -5.12
CA LEU A 147 10.83 11.21 -5.89
C LEU A 147 10.69 11.43 -7.40
N MET A 148 9.55 11.98 -7.83
CA MET A 148 9.28 12.28 -9.24
C MET A 148 10.16 13.41 -9.81
N ARG A 149 10.85 14.18 -8.95
CA ARG A 149 11.82 15.21 -9.34
C ARG A 149 13.26 14.70 -9.38
N LEU A 150 13.52 13.45 -8.98
CA LEU A 150 14.86 12.88 -9.07
C LEU A 150 15.33 12.79 -10.54
N PRO A 151 16.63 13.04 -10.83
CA PRO A 151 17.15 13.00 -12.19
C PRO A 151 16.91 11.64 -12.84
N ALA A 152 16.19 11.61 -13.97
CA ALA A 152 15.89 10.38 -14.69
C ALA A 152 17.15 9.63 -15.16
N ALA A 153 18.23 10.36 -15.45
CA ALA A 153 19.51 9.77 -15.85
C ALA A 153 20.18 8.94 -14.74
N GLU A 154 19.92 9.25 -13.47
CA GLU A 154 20.53 8.60 -12.31
C GLU A 154 19.59 7.56 -11.68
N PHE A 155 18.30 7.86 -11.61
CA PHE A 155 17.31 7.03 -10.90
C PHE A 155 16.41 6.19 -11.83
N GLY A 156 16.59 6.33 -13.15
CA GLY A 156 15.90 5.58 -14.19
C GLY A 156 14.38 5.74 -14.21
N ASP A 157 13.72 4.98 -15.09
CA ASP A 157 12.25 4.87 -15.16
C ASP A 157 11.73 3.95 -14.05
N GLY A 158 11.83 4.42 -12.80
CA GLY A 158 11.15 3.80 -11.65
C GLY A 158 11.95 2.78 -10.84
N LYS A 159 12.93 2.08 -11.42
CA LYS A 159 13.65 1.00 -10.72
C LYS A 159 14.46 1.45 -9.49
N LEU A 160 15.21 2.55 -9.61
CA LEU A 160 15.96 3.11 -8.48
C LEU A 160 15.14 4.18 -7.75
N ARG A 161 14.28 4.91 -8.48
CA ARG A 161 13.37 5.92 -7.91
C ARG A 161 12.47 5.37 -6.81
N PHE A 162 11.92 4.17 -7.02
CA PHE A 162 11.00 3.52 -6.06
C PHE A 162 11.67 2.40 -5.27
N ASP A 163 13.00 2.35 -5.27
CA ASP A 163 13.74 1.46 -4.38
C ASP A 163 13.52 1.87 -2.91
N ARG A 164 13.56 0.88 -2.03
CA ARG A 164 13.29 1.06 -0.60
C ARG A 164 14.18 2.13 0.03
N GLU A 165 15.49 2.10 -0.24
CA GLU A 165 16.43 3.05 0.36
C GLU A 165 16.11 4.48 -0.06
N THR A 166 15.79 4.68 -1.34
CA THR A 166 15.48 5.99 -1.90
C THR A 166 14.16 6.53 -1.36
N VAL A 167 13.12 5.68 -1.28
CA VAL A 167 11.81 6.05 -0.75
C VAL A 167 11.90 6.41 0.73
N ASP A 168 12.54 5.56 1.54
CA ASP A 168 12.66 5.77 2.99
C ASP A 168 13.47 7.03 3.30
N ALA A 169 14.59 7.25 2.61
CA ALA A 169 15.39 8.47 2.75
C ALA A 169 14.59 9.73 2.36
N THR A 170 13.81 9.67 1.28
CA THR A 170 13.00 10.81 0.82
C THR A 170 11.86 11.10 1.80
N GLN A 171 11.17 10.07 2.29
CA GLN A 171 10.10 10.23 3.29
C GLN A 171 10.64 10.82 4.59
N ALA A 172 11.78 10.33 5.08
CA ALA A 172 12.43 10.86 6.28
C ALA A 172 12.81 12.34 6.11
N ALA A 173 13.40 12.72 4.97
CA ALA A 173 13.78 14.10 4.69
C ALA A 173 12.56 15.04 4.62
N VAL A 174 11.48 14.62 3.95
CA VAL A 174 10.24 15.40 3.89
C VAL A 174 9.64 15.56 5.28
N ALA A 175 9.47 14.47 6.03
CA ALA A 175 8.85 14.53 7.34
C ALA A 175 9.65 15.39 8.33
N ALA A 176 10.98 15.29 8.33
CA ALA A 176 11.86 16.15 9.12
C ALA A 176 11.69 17.63 8.77
N SER A 177 11.51 17.97 7.49
CA SER A 177 11.30 19.34 7.03
C SER A 177 9.98 19.95 7.50
N PHE A 178 8.99 19.13 7.84
CA PHE A 178 7.68 19.57 8.36
C PHE A 178 7.57 19.44 9.89
N GLY A 179 8.66 19.10 10.59
CA GLY A 179 8.64 18.91 12.04
C GLY A 179 7.78 17.73 12.50
N VAL A 180 7.42 16.83 11.56
CA VAL A 180 6.72 15.59 11.86
C VAL A 180 7.80 14.54 12.04
N ALA A 181 8.12 14.23 13.30
CA ALA A 181 8.92 13.04 13.58
C ALA A 181 8.11 11.83 13.09
N VAL A 182 8.56 11.21 12.00
CA VAL A 182 8.13 9.86 11.67
C VAL A 182 8.67 9.03 12.82
N ASN A 183 7.80 8.62 13.74
CA ASN A 183 8.17 7.54 14.62
C ASN A 183 8.30 6.33 13.69
N PRO A 184 9.51 5.77 13.47
CA PRO A 184 9.56 4.44 12.91
C PRO A 184 8.75 3.59 13.86
N ILE A 185 7.74 2.91 13.35
CA ILE A 185 7.09 1.85 14.11
C ILE A 185 8.22 0.85 14.37
N GLU A 186 8.73 0.84 15.61
CA GLU A 186 9.62 -0.21 16.08
C GLU A 186 8.88 -1.53 15.91
N GLY A 187 9.34 -2.32 14.95
CA GLY A 187 9.04 -3.74 14.78
C GLY A 187 10.31 -4.54 15.01
#